data_AF-A0A948QM90-F1
#
_entry.id   AF-A0A948QM90-F1
#
_cell.length_a   1.000
_cell.length_b   1.000
_cell.length_c   1.000
_cell.angle_alpha   90.00
_cell.angle_beta   90.00
_cell.angle_gamma   90.00
#
_symmetry.space_group_name_H-M   'P 1'
#
loop_
_entity.id
_entity.type
_entity.pdbx_description
1 polymer ?
#
loop_
_entity_poly.entity_id
_entity_poly.type
_entity_poly.pdbx_seq_one_letter_code
_entity_poly.pdbx_strand_id
1 'polypeptide(L)'
;MTFKETEYPNIIEKLYEMSRQELPMEDIVRETWCLDKRIPLYPGIVAYCMNGILEKTDASNVTEGQYVYIDTGSEKITGRVKSRNNGSLVLSDVTVIQKVPEKAVGTDKIKSIEIMKYNTLEKAWPSLVFDKNKKG
;
A
#
# COMPACT_ATOMS: atom_id res chain seq x y z
N MET A 1 27.00 10.94 -7.85
CA MET A 1 25.85 10.41 -7.10
C MET A 1 25.29 11.52 -6.25
N THR A 2 24.01 11.83 -6.42
CA THR A 2 23.32 12.78 -5.54
C THR A 2 22.85 12.02 -4.28
N PHE A 3 22.72 12.72 -3.16
CA PHE A 3 22.18 12.18 -1.91
C PHE A 3 20.83 11.44 -2.11
N LYS A 4 20.04 11.91 -3.09
CA LYS A 4 18.76 11.32 -3.47
C LYS A 4 18.89 9.91 -4.06
N GLU A 5 19.94 9.66 -4.85
CA GLU A 5 20.14 8.37 -5.55
C GLU A 5 20.53 7.24 -4.59
N THR A 6 21.19 7.57 -3.47
CA THR A 6 21.66 6.57 -2.51
C THR A 6 20.59 6.11 -1.52
N GLU A 7 19.58 6.93 -1.26
CA GLU A 7 18.57 6.67 -0.21
C GLU A 7 17.21 6.19 -0.74
N TYR A 8 16.91 6.48 -2.01
CA TYR A 8 15.64 6.07 -2.63
C TYR A 8 15.40 4.54 -2.64
N PRO A 9 16.41 3.66 -2.82
CA PRO A 9 16.23 2.22 -2.70
C PRO A 9 15.59 1.78 -1.38
N ASN A 10 15.87 2.47 -0.28
CA ASN A 10 15.31 2.16 1.04
C ASN A 10 13.80 2.38 1.10
N ILE A 11 13.27 3.38 0.38
CA ILE A 11 11.83 3.62 0.28
C ILE A 11 11.16 2.44 -0.46
N ILE A 12 11.76 1.99 -1.55
CA ILE A 12 11.24 0.87 -2.34
C ILE A 12 11.28 -0.44 -1.54
N GLU A 13 12.37 -0.69 -0.82
CA GLU A 13 12.50 -1.86 0.06
C GLU A 13 11.43 -1.84 1.16
N LYS A 14 11.20 -0.70 1.81
CA LYS A 14 10.11 -0.54 2.78
C LYS A 14 8.73 -0.77 2.19
N LEU A 15 8.43 -0.20 1.02
CA LEU A 15 7.16 -0.45 0.34
C LEU A 15 6.97 -1.94 0.02
N TYR A 16 8.05 -2.62 -0.39
CA TYR A 16 8.03 -4.06 -0.61
C TYR A 16 7.76 -4.83 0.69
N GLU A 17 8.45 -4.52 1.79
CA GLU A 17 8.21 -5.14 3.09
C GLU A 17 6.78 -4.93 3.59
N MET A 18 6.24 -3.71 3.46
CA MET A 18 4.85 -3.40 3.81
C MET A 18 3.86 -4.13 2.90
N SER A 19 4.19 -4.31 1.62
CA SER A 19 3.31 -5.04 0.67
C SER A 19 3.18 -6.53 0.97
N ARG A 20 4.12 -7.10 1.72
CA ARG A 20 4.03 -8.48 2.24
C ARG A 20 3.07 -8.59 3.42
N GLN A 21 2.66 -7.46 3.99
CA GLN A 21 1.62 -7.37 5.00
C GLN A 21 0.31 -7.01 4.28
N GLU A 22 -0.84 -7.48 4.76
CA GLU A 22 -2.15 -7.24 4.12
C GLU A 22 -2.67 -5.80 4.36
N LEU A 23 -1.81 -4.81 4.21
CA LEU A 23 -2.03 -3.38 4.48
C LEU A 23 -2.71 -2.66 3.29
N PRO A 24 -3.30 -1.47 3.50
CA PRO A 24 -3.91 -0.67 2.44
C PRO A 24 -2.83 -0.01 1.58
N MET A 25 -2.17 -0.79 0.73
CA MET A 25 -0.97 -0.37 -0.01
C MET A 25 -1.21 0.82 -0.94
N GLU A 26 -2.41 0.96 -1.52
CA GLU A 26 -2.76 2.13 -2.33
C GLU A 26 -2.65 3.43 -1.53
N ASP A 27 -3.22 3.45 -0.31
CA ASP A 27 -3.18 4.61 0.58
C ASP A 27 -1.76 4.90 1.08
N ILE A 28 -1.00 3.84 1.41
CA ILE A 28 0.41 3.96 1.84
C ILE A 28 1.27 4.55 0.73
N VAL A 29 1.15 4.04 -0.51
CA VAL A 29 1.91 4.56 -1.66
C VAL A 29 1.52 6.01 -1.94
N ARG A 30 0.23 6.34 -1.87
CA ARG A 30 -0.25 7.71 -2.07
C ARG A 30 0.32 8.67 -1.02
N GLU A 31 0.32 8.29 0.26
CA GLU A 31 0.90 9.13 1.31
C GLU A 31 2.43 9.24 1.18
N THR A 32 3.10 8.14 0.84
CA THR A 32 4.55 8.13 0.56
C THR A 32 4.90 9.09 -0.58
N TRP A 33 4.10 9.11 -1.65
CA TRP A 33 4.23 10.06 -2.75
C TRP A 33 4.05 11.52 -2.29
N CYS A 34 3.03 11.79 -1.45
CA CYS A 34 2.81 13.12 -0.88
C CYS A 34 4.00 13.59 -0.03
N LEU A 35 4.59 12.70 0.78
CA LEU A 35 5.78 12.99 1.58
C LEU A 35 6.98 13.34 0.68
N ASP A 36 7.28 12.52 -0.34
CA ASP A 36 8.37 12.80 -1.29
C ASP A 36 8.18 14.15 -2.00
N LYS A 37 6.95 14.50 -2.40
CA LYS A 37 6.67 15.80 -3.01
C LYS A 37 6.90 16.98 -2.10
N ARG A 38 6.72 16.82 -0.78
CA ARG A 38 6.94 17.90 0.21
C ARG A 38 8.41 18.07 0.56
N ILE A 39 9.19 16.99 0.60
CA ILE A 39 10.61 16.99 0.97
C ILE A 39 11.48 16.22 -0.04
N PRO A 40 11.50 16.63 -1.33
CA PRO A 40 12.07 15.84 -2.43
C PRO A 40 13.59 15.67 -2.39
N LEU A 41 14.28 16.44 -1.53
CA LEU A 41 15.72 16.41 -1.32
C LEU A 41 16.14 15.46 -0.20
N TYR A 42 15.19 14.95 0.61
CA TYR A 42 15.46 14.17 1.82
C TYR A 42 14.66 12.86 1.84
N PRO A 43 14.91 11.92 0.90
CA PRO A 43 14.26 10.61 0.88
C PRO A 43 14.46 9.80 2.16
N GLY A 44 15.57 9.94 2.88
CA GLY A 44 15.75 9.32 4.20
C GLY A 44 14.71 9.76 5.24
N ILE A 45 14.29 11.05 5.21
CA ILE A 45 13.22 11.55 6.08
C ILE A 45 11.87 10.99 5.63
N VAL A 46 11.62 10.88 4.32
CA VAL A 46 10.42 10.20 3.81
C VAL A 46 10.34 8.77 4.33
N ALA A 47 11.42 8.00 4.20
CA ALA A 47 11.50 6.63 4.69
C ALA A 47 11.29 6.54 6.22
N TYR A 48 11.76 7.53 6.99
CA TYR A 48 11.49 7.63 8.42
C TYR A 48 10.00 7.87 8.71
N CYS A 49 9.39 8.86 8.04
CA CYS A 49 7.98 9.20 8.22
C CYS A 49 7.03 8.07 7.81
N MET A 50 7.42 7.20 6.87
CA MET A 50 6.63 6.03 6.48
C MET A 50 6.28 5.11 7.66
N ASN A 51 7.14 5.04 8.69
CA ASN A 51 6.87 4.24 9.90
C ASN A 51 5.66 4.74 10.70
N GLY A 52 5.24 6.00 10.51
CA GLY A 52 4.11 6.62 11.18
C GLY A 52 2.87 6.77 10.30
N ILE A 53 2.86 6.25 9.07
CA ILE A 53 1.68 6.32 8.18
C ILE A 53 0.50 5.56 8.79
N LEU A 54 0.78 4.42 9.43
CA LEU A 54 -0.22 3.62 10.12
C LEU A 54 0.15 3.48 11.59
N GLU A 55 -0.79 3.81 12.45
CA GLU A 55 -0.68 3.63 13.90
C GLU A 55 -1.77 2.65 14.35
N LYS A 56 -1.37 1.67 15.18
CA LYS A 56 -2.34 0.77 15.80
C LYS A 56 -2.98 1.47 16.99
N THR A 57 -4.30 1.47 17.03
CA THR A 57 -5.07 2.04 18.15
C THR A 57 -6.32 1.21 18.41
N ASP A 58 -6.86 1.31 19.62
CA ASP A 58 -8.12 0.67 19.98
C ASP A 58 -9.30 1.36 19.30
N ALA A 59 -10.34 0.58 18.99
CA ALA A 59 -11.56 1.10 18.39
C ALA A 59 -12.15 2.27 19.20
N SER A 60 -12.02 2.26 20.54
CA SER A 60 -12.51 3.33 21.43
C SER A 60 -11.86 4.69 21.16
N ASN A 61 -10.59 4.71 20.73
CA ASN A 61 -9.80 5.93 20.53
C ASN A 61 -9.98 6.56 19.15
N VAL A 62 -10.64 5.85 18.24
CA VAL A 62 -10.96 6.37 16.90
C VAL A 62 -11.99 7.49 16.98
N THR A 63 -11.70 8.61 16.32
CA THR A 63 -12.53 9.83 16.32
C THR A 63 -13.12 10.11 14.93
N GLU A 64 -14.20 10.89 14.90
CA GLU A 64 -14.84 11.31 13.65
C GLU A 64 -13.87 12.10 12.77
N GLY A 65 -13.95 11.87 11.46
CA GLY A 65 -13.09 12.50 10.47
C GLY A 65 -11.75 11.79 10.24
N GLN A 66 -11.36 10.82 11.07
CA GLN A 66 -10.16 10.00 10.82
C GLN A 66 -10.38 9.01 9.68
N TYR A 67 -9.35 8.79 8.87
CA TYR A 67 -9.33 7.69 7.92
C TYR A 67 -8.73 6.47 8.60
N VAL A 68 -9.43 5.34 8.55
CA VAL A 68 -9.07 4.13 9.29
C VAL A 68 -8.92 2.94 8.37
N TYR A 69 -8.03 2.04 8.76
CA TYR A 69 -7.92 0.69 8.24
C TYR A 69 -8.34 -0.27 9.36
N ILE A 70 -9.34 -1.09 9.09
CA ILE A 70 -9.91 -2.04 10.04
C ILE A 70 -9.71 -3.44 9.48
N ASP A 71 -9.15 -4.31 10.31
CA ASP A 71 -9.01 -5.73 10.03
C ASP A 71 -9.99 -6.51 10.93
N THR A 72 -11.02 -7.11 10.32
CA THR A 72 -12.01 -7.92 11.05
C THR A 72 -11.64 -9.40 11.09
N GLY A 73 -10.49 -9.78 10.52
CA GLY A 73 -10.08 -11.17 10.30
C GLY A 73 -10.65 -11.79 9.03
N SER A 74 -11.91 -11.50 8.68
CA SER A 74 -12.53 -11.94 7.42
C SER A 74 -12.40 -10.92 6.30
N GLU A 75 -12.37 -9.63 6.65
CA GLU A 75 -12.37 -8.52 5.71
C GLU A 75 -11.38 -7.45 6.16
N LYS A 76 -10.80 -6.75 5.19
CA LYS A 76 -10.11 -5.49 5.41
C LYS A 76 -10.99 -4.37 4.91
N ILE A 77 -11.19 -3.37 5.76
CA ILE A 77 -12.10 -2.25 5.49
C ILE A 77 -11.29 -0.96 5.64
N THR A 78 -11.30 -0.12 4.61
CA THR A 78 -10.80 1.26 4.72
C THR A 78 -11.94 2.24 4.53
N GLY A 79 -11.84 3.40 5.18
CA GLY A 79 -12.83 4.46 5.03
C GLY A 79 -12.66 5.56 6.06
N ARG A 80 -13.46 6.62 5.93
CA ARG A 80 -13.44 7.75 6.85
C ARG A 80 -14.53 7.63 7.90
N VAL A 81 -14.19 7.83 9.17
CA VAL A 81 -15.14 7.75 10.27
C VAL A 81 -16.13 8.92 10.16
N LYS A 82 -17.39 8.60 9.91
CA LYS A 82 -18.48 9.58 9.80
C LYS A 82 -19.16 9.82 11.14
N SER A 83 -19.44 8.74 11.88
CA SER A 83 -20.05 8.82 13.20
C SER A 83 -19.82 7.54 14.01
N ARG A 84 -20.10 7.59 15.33
CA ARG A 84 -20.14 6.40 16.20
C ARG A 84 -21.54 6.22 16.78
N ASN A 85 -22.12 5.04 16.57
CA ASN A 85 -23.45 4.69 17.10
C ASN A 85 -23.38 3.35 17.83
N ASN A 86 -23.81 3.31 19.09
CA ASN A 86 -24.01 2.08 19.88
C ASN A 86 -22.84 1.07 19.79
N GLY A 87 -21.59 1.56 19.88
CA GLY A 87 -20.40 0.71 19.81
C GLY A 87 -19.96 0.31 18.39
N SER A 88 -20.62 0.79 17.34
CA SER A 88 -20.22 0.61 15.94
C SER A 88 -19.70 1.92 15.33
N LEU A 89 -18.71 1.80 14.44
CA LEU A 89 -18.22 2.90 13.61
C LEU A 89 -19.00 2.92 12.30
N VAL A 90 -19.52 4.09 11.93
CA VAL A 90 -20.11 4.34 10.62
C VAL A 90 -19.05 5.01 9.76
N LEU A 91 -18.72 4.40 8.61
CA LEU A 91 -17.69 4.90 7.70
C LEU A 91 -18.31 5.49 6.42
N SER A 92 -17.64 6.48 5.82
CA SER A 92 -17.87 6.96 4.45
C SER A 92 -16.71 6.57 3.53
N ASP A 93 -16.96 6.59 2.22
CA ASP A 93 -15.97 6.31 1.17
C ASP A 93 -15.25 4.97 1.39
N VAL A 94 -16.07 3.94 1.63
CA VAL A 94 -15.61 2.65 2.14
C VAL A 94 -15.10 1.76 1.01
N THR A 95 -13.91 1.21 1.20
CA THR A 95 -13.41 0.08 0.40
C THR A 95 -13.37 -1.16 1.27
N VAL A 96 -13.90 -2.27 0.76
CA VAL A 96 -13.87 -3.57 1.43
C VAL A 96 -13.11 -4.55 0.57
N ILE A 97 -12.08 -5.18 1.13
CA ILE A 97 -11.30 -6.23 0.50
C ILE A 97 -11.50 -7.50 1.30
N GLN A 98 -11.97 -8.54 0.63
CA GLN A 98 -12.17 -9.86 1.21
C GLN A 98 -11.22 -10.85 0.55
N LYS A 99 -10.49 -11.62 1.37
CA LYS A 99 -9.64 -12.71 0.89
C LYS A 99 -10.36 -14.03 1.14
N VAL A 100 -10.75 -14.71 0.06
CA VAL A 100 -11.38 -16.02 0.11
C VAL A 100 -10.56 -17.05 -0.67
N PRO A 101 -10.59 -18.35 -0.30
CA PRO A 101 -9.81 -19.38 -0.99
C PRO A 101 -10.18 -19.53 -2.47
N GLU A 102 -11.48 -19.48 -2.77
CA GLU A 102 -12.01 -19.60 -4.12
C GLU A 102 -13.29 -18.78 -4.25
N LYS A 103 -13.50 -18.20 -5.44
CA LYS A 103 -14.71 -17.46 -5.78
C LYS A 103 -15.03 -17.59 -7.25
N ALA A 104 -16.19 -18.16 -7.57
CA ALA A 104 -16.74 -18.08 -8.92
C ALA A 104 -17.24 -16.64 -9.20
N VAL A 105 -16.83 -16.08 -10.33
CA VAL A 105 -17.25 -14.74 -10.80
C VAL A 105 -17.90 -14.90 -12.18
N GLY A 106 -19.15 -14.47 -12.31
CA GLY A 106 -19.87 -14.47 -13.58
C GLY A 106 -19.31 -13.42 -14.53
N THR A 107 -18.97 -13.81 -15.75
CA THR A 107 -18.34 -12.94 -16.75
C THR A 107 -19.25 -11.82 -17.24
N ASP A 108 -20.56 -12.01 -17.13
CA ASP A 108 -21.61 -11.03 -17.44
C ASP A 108 -21.56 -9.79 -16.53
N LYS A 109 -20.97 -9.91 -15.35
CA LYS A 109 -20.88 -8.82 -14.35
C LYS A 109 -19.56 -8.05 -14.39
N ILE A 110 -18.62 -8.47 -15.24
CA ILE A 110 -17.28 -7.90 -15.28
C ILE A 110 -17.25 -6.69 -16.21
N LYS A 111 -16.81 -5.53 -15.70
CA LYS A 111 -16.64 -4.31 -16.51
C LYS A 111 -15.29 -4.27 -17.24
N SER A 112 -14.22 -4.71 -16.58
CA SER A 112 -12.86 -4.77 -17.11
C SER A 112 -12.05 -5.83 -16.37
N ILE A 113 -11.00 -6.35 -17.02
CA ILE A 113 -10.02 -7.26 -16.42
C ILE A 113 -8.63 -6.74 -16.76
N GLU A 114 -7.79 -6.58 -15.75
CA GLU A 114 -6.37 -6.28 -15.90
C GLU A 114 -5.54 -7.48 -15.44
N ILE A 115 -4.46 -7.79 -16.18
CA ILE A 115 -3.60 -8.94 -15.91
C ILE A 115 -2.23 -8.43 -15.45
N MET A 116 -1.82 -8.84 -14.25
CA MET A 116 -0.48 -8.56 -13.75
C MET A 116 0.55 -9.35 -14.56
N LYS A 117 1.47 -8.63 -15.21
CA LYS A 117 2.56 -9.22 -15.97
C LYS A 117 3.81 -9.28 -15.10
N TYR A 118 4.38 -10.47 -14.97
CA TYR A 118 5.68 -10.68 -14.33
C TYR A 118 6.81 -10.67 -15.37
N ASN A 119 8.04 -10.44 -14.89
CA ASN A 119 9.28 -10.40 -15.67
C ASN A 119 9.21 -9.39 -16.83
N THR A 120 8.67 -8.21 -16.57
CA THR A 120 8.51 -7.15 -17.59
C THR A 120 9.86 -6.64 -18.10
N LEU A 121 10.87 -6.52 -17.23
CA LEU A 121 12.23 -6.13 -17.62
C LEU A 121 12.85 -7.12 -18.60
N GLU A 122 12.80 -8.42 -18.30
CA GLU A 122 13.35 -9.48 -19.17
C GLU A 122 12.71 -9.45 -20.56
N LYS A 123 11.40 -9.18 -20.64
CA LYS A 123 10.65 -9.15 -21.89
C LYS A 123 10.93 -7.88 -22.71
N ALA A 124 11.05 -6.74 -22.05
CA ALA A 124 11.16 -5.45 -22.74
C ALA A 124 12.62 -5.06 -23.03
N TRP A 125 13.55 -5.35 -22.13
CA TRP A 125 14.98 -5.08 -22.29
C TRP A 125 15.83 -6.26 -21.77
N PRO A 126 15.89 -7.38 -22.53
CA PRO A 126 16.65 -8.55 -22.12
C PRO A 126 18.14 -8.26 -21.84
N SER A 127 18.73 -7.29 -22.56
CA SER A 127 20.14 -6.90 -22.41
C SER A 127 20.48 -6.20 -21.08
N LEU A 128 19.46 -5.76 -20.32
CA LEU A 128 19.62 -5.13 -19.01
C LEU A 128 19.40 -6.12 -17.85
N VAL A 129 19.24 -7.40 -18.16
CA VAL A 129 19.17 -8.46 -17.16
C VAL A 129 20.59 -8.90 -16.84
N PHE A 130 21.08 -8.48 -15.67
CA PHE A 130 22.43 -8.82 -15.21
C PHE A 130 22.42 -10.14 -14.45
N ASP A 131 23.29 -11.05 -14.86
CA ASP A 131 23.45 -12.35 -14.23
C ASP A 131 24.21 -12.20 -12.92
N LYS A 132 23.50 -12.31 -11.77
CA LYS A 132 24.07 -12.09 -10.42
C LYS A 132 25.19 -13.08 -10.06
N ASN A 133 25.39 -14.14 -10.85
CA ASN A 133 26.41 -15.16 -10.63
C ASN A 133 27.65 -15.03 -11.53
N LYS A 134 27.71 -14.05 -12.43
CA LYS A 134 28.95 -13.74 -13.17
C LYS A 134 29.88 -12.92 -12.28
N LYS A 135 30.73 -13.63 -11.53
CA LYS A 135 31.96 -13.03 -10.98
C LYS A 135 32.85 -12.63 -12.16
N GLY A 136 32.98 -11.32 -12.39
CA GLY A 136 34.11 -10.77 -13.12
C GLY A 136 35.37 -10.81 -12.28
#